data_AF-A0A519DCV9-F1
#
_entry.id   AF-A0A519DCV9-F1
#
_cell.length_a   1.000
_cell.length_b   1.000
_cell.length_c   1.000
_cell.angle_alpha   90.00
_cell.angle_beta   90.00
_cell.angle_gamma   90.00
#
_symmetry.space_group_name_H-M   'P 1'
#
loop_
_entity.id
_entity.type
_entity.pdbx_description
1 polymer ?
#
loop_
_entity_poly.entity_id
_entity_poly.type
_entity_poly.pdbx_seq_one_letter_code
_entity_poly.pdbx_strand_id
1 'polypeptide(L)'
;MGDENGPSPRLRDVKVDDPEKLFKELLRQLRMIWQDAGLAHADFSDYNIIIHQGEAWIIDAGQSVTHHHPKAKEFLVRDVTRLCQWAQRNGVEADLAESTLFVIEE
;
A
#
# COMPACT_ATOMS: atom_id res chain seq x y z
N MET A 1 5.32 6.62 15.53
CA MET A 1 4.07 5.93 15.90
C MET A 1 4.42 4.80 16.86
N GLY A 2 3.69 4.68 17.96
CA GLY A 2 3.94 3.73 19.03
C GLY A 2 3.25 4.15 20.33
N ASP A 3 3.30 3.29 21.33
CA ASP A 3 2.77 3.55 22.66
C ASP A 3 3.83 3.26 23.74
N GLU A 4 3.41 3.25 25.01
CA GLU A 4 4.27 2.94 26.16
C GLU A 4 4.91 1.54 26.11
N ASN A 5 4.36 0.62 25.31
CA ASN A 5 4.86 -0.74 25.13
C ASN A 5 5.78 -0.88 23.91
N GLY A 6 5.95 0.18 23.12
CA GLY A 6 6.94 0.25 22.05
C GLY A 6 6.38 0.70 20.69
N PRO A 7 7.14 0.46 19.60
CA PRO A 7 6.70 0.86 18.26
C PRO A 7 5.49 0.04 17.83
N SER A 8 4.60 0.68 17.07
CA SER A 8 3.50 -0.04 16.43
C SER A 8 4.02 -1.09 15.46
N PRO A 9 3.39 -2.27 15.40
CA PRO A 9 3.90 -3.38 14.61
C PRO A 9 3.74 -3.12 13.12
N ARG A 10 4.59 -3.75 12.31
CA ARG A 10 4.47 -3.73 10.85
C ARG A 10 3.39 -4.72 10.42
N LEU A 11 2.77 -4.47 9.27
CA LEU A 11 1.78 -5.38 8.69
C LEU A 11 2.34 -6.79 8.51
N ARG A 12 3.62 -6.91 8.12
CA ARG A 12 4.29 -8.20 7.99
C ARG A 12 4.35 -9.02 9.29
N ASP A 13 4.34 -8.36 10.44
CA ASP A 13 4.56 -8.97 11.75
C ASP A 13 3.25 -9.27 12.49
N VAL A 14 2.09 -9.00 11.87
CA VAL A 14 0.78 -9.21 12.49
C VAL A 14 -0.08 -10.16 11.66
N LYS A 15 -0.97 -10.86 12.35
CA LYS A 15 -2.08 -11.57 11.70
C LYS A 15 -3.21 -10.58 11.46
N VAL A 16 -3.77 -10.59 10.26
CA VAL A 16 -4.89 -9.73 9.87
C VAL A 16 -6.18 -10.52 9.95
N ASP A 17 -7.15 -9.98 10.70
CA ASP A 17 -8.45 -10.63 10.88
C ASP A 17 -9.36 -10.47 9.65
N ASP A 18 -9.32 -9.30 9.00
CA ASP A 18 -10.08 -8.98 7.79
C ASP A 18 -9.15 -8.46 6.68
N PRO A 19 -8.47 -9.37 5.95
CA PRO A 19 -7.52 -8.98 4.92
C PRO A 19 -8.20 -8.32 3.71
N GLU A 20 -9.47 -8.61 3.44
CA GLU A 20 -10.21 -8.00 2.33
C GLU A 20 -10.50 -6.53 2.61
N LYS A 21 -10.95 -6.20 3.83
CA LYS A 21 -11.12 -4.81 4.25
C LYS A 21 -9.81 -4.04 4.19
N LEU A 22 -8.73 -4.62 4.72
CA LEU A 22 -7.41 -3.98 4.71
C LEU A 22 -6.86 -3.79 3.30
N PHE A 23 -7.04 -4.77 2.41
CA PHE A 23 -6.67 -4.64 1.00
C PHE A 23 -7.36 -3.43 0.35
N LYS A 24 -8.68 -3.29 0.53
CA LYS A 24 -9.45 -2.15 -0.01
C LYS A 24 -9.00 -0.82 0.59
N GLU A 25 -8.64 -0.78 1.87
CA GLU A 25 -8.11 0.41 2.53
C GLU A 25 -6.75 0.82 1.94
N LEU A 26 -5.80 -0.12 1.85
CA LEU A 26 -4.48 0.13 1.28
C LEU A 26 -4.55 0.53 -0.20
N LEU A 27 -5.50 -0.04 -0.96
CA LEU A 27 -5.71 0.32 -2.36
C LEU A 27 -6.21 1.77 -2.49
N ARG A 28 -7.09 2.23 -1.59
CA ARG A 28 -7.49 3.64 -1.50
C ARG A 28 -6.31 4.54 -1.12
N GLN A 29 -5.45 4.11 -0.20
CA GLN A 29 -4.25 4.87 0.15
C GLN A 29 -3.27 4.99 -1.03
N LEU A 30 -3.04 3.91 -1.79
CA LEU A 30 -2.25 3.98 -3.03
C LEU A 30 -2.87 4.92 -4.06
N ARG A 31 -4.21 4.94 -4.18
CA ARG A 31 -4.93 5.93 -5.01
C ARG A 31 -4.67 7.36 -4.55
N MET A 32 -4.76 7.66 -3.25
CA MET A 32 -4.45 9.01 -2.75
C MET A 32 -2.99 9.40 -2.98
N ILE A 33 -2.05 8.46 -2.78
CA ILE A 33 -0.62 8.69 -3.04
C ILE A 33 -0.38 9.03 -4.52
N TRP A 34 -1.03 8.31 -5.43
CA TRP A 34 -0.92 8.56 -6.86
C TRP A 34 -1.67 9.82 -7.29
N GLN A 35 -2.98 9.89 -7.09
CA GLN A 35 -3.83 10.95 -7.62
C GLN A 35 -3.64 12.29 -6.89
N ASP A 36 -3.74 12.28 -5.56
CA ASP A 36 -3.81 13.52 -4.78
C ASP A 36 -2.41 14.05 -4.48
N ALA A 37 -1.46 13.17 -4.15
CA ALA A 37 -0.09 13.57 -3.84
C ALA A 37 0.82 13.62 -5.08
N GLY A 38 0.43 13.02 -6.21
CA GLY A 38 1.22 13.02 -7.44
C GLY A 38 2.49 12.17 -7.38
N LEU A 39 2.47 11.10 -6.57
CA LEU A 39 3.63 10.25 -6.27
C LEU A 39 3.35 8.77 -6.60
N ALA A 40 4.38 8.06 -7.05
CA ALA A 40 4.47 6.61 -6.85
C ALA A 40 5.30 6.34 -5.60
N HIS A 41 4.86 5.43 -4.74
CA HIS A 41 5.57 5.12 -3.50
C HIS A 41 6.98 4.57 -3.80
N ALA A 42 7.10 3.74 -4.84
CA ALA A 42 8.34 3.19 -5.35
C ALA A 42 9.17 2.37 -4.34
N ASP A 43 8.54 1.94 -3.25
CA ASP A 43 9.05 0.90 -2.34
C ASP A 43 7.90 0.29 -1.50
N PHE A 44 6.71 0.18 -2.09
CA PHE A 44 5.55 -0.30 -1.34
C PHE A 44 5.70 -1.79 -0.99
N SER A 45 5.58 -2.12 0.29
CA SER A 45 5.61 -3.50 0.79
C SER A 45 4.96 -3.61 2.18
N ASP A 46 4.68 -4.83 2.63
CA ASP A 46 4.17 -5.13 3.97
C ASP A 46 5.16 -4.81 5.11
N TYR A 47 6.44 -4.53 4.78
CA TYR A 47 7.41 -3.98 5.72
C TYR A 47 7.24 -2.47 5.95
N ASN A 48 6.75 -1.76 4.94
CA ASN A 48 6.59 -0.30 4.93
C ASN A 48 5.14 0.11 5.27
N ILE A 49 4.39 -0.79 5.92
CA ILE A 49 3.06 -0.52 6.44
C ILE A 49 3.07 -0.82 7.93
N ILE A 50 2.62 0.15 8.73
CA ILE A 50 2.46 0.02 10.18
C ILE A 50 0.98 -0.09 10.51
N ILE A 51 0.63 -0.94 11.48
CA ILE A 51 -0.73 -1.01 12.03
C ILE A 51 -0.74 -0.22 13.33
N HIS A 52 -1.35 0.96 13.30
CA HIS A 52 -1.43 1.87 14.45
C HIS A 52 -2.88 2.13 14.80
N GLN A 53 -3.27 1.82 16.04
CA GLN A 53 -4.64 2.04 16.55
C GLN A 53 -5.75 1.41 15.69
N GLY A 54 -5.45 0.26 15.06
CA GLY A 54 -6.39 -0.47 14.21
C GLY A 54 -6.46 0.01 12.76
N GLU A 55 -5.67 1.01 12.38
CA GLU A 55 -5.59 1.54 11.02
C GLU A 55 -4.22 1.25 10.40
N ALA A 56 -4.19 1.14 9.07
CA ALA A 56 -2.95 0.91 8.33
C ALA A 56 -2.35 2.23 7.87
N TRP A 57 -1.05 2.39 8.09
CA TRP A 57 -0.28 3.57 7.73
C TRP A 57 0.86 3.17 6.81
N ILE A 58 0.83 3.65 5.55
CA ILE A 58 1.96 3.54 4.64
C ILE A 58 3.04 4.52 5.07
N ILE A 59 4.27 4.04 5.22
CA ILE A 59 5.43 4.82 5.66
C ILE A 59 6.60 4.65 4.70
N ASP A 60 7.67 5.42 4.95
CA ASP A 60 8.92 5.39 4.18
C ASP A 60 8.76 5.85 2.71
N ALA A 61 8.33 7.11 2.56
CA ALA A 61 8.27 7.79 1.27
C ALA A 61 9.65 8.29 0.77
N GLY A 62 10.76 7.88 1.40
CA GLY A 62 12.10 8.37 1.05
C GLY A 62 12.55 8.00 -0.36
N GLN A 63 11.96 6.95 -0.94
CA GLN A 63 12.19 6.49 -2.32
C GLN A 63 11.07 6.89 -3.29
N SER A 64 10.02 7.58 -2.82
CA SER A 64 8.89 7.95 -3.66
C SER A 64 9.30 8.88 -4.79
N VAL A 65 8.66 8.73 -5.95
CA VAL A 65 8.95 9.53 -7.14
C VAL A 65 7.71 10.25 -7.64
N THR A 66 7.90 11.46 -8.15
CA THR A 66 6.79 12.22 -8.76
C THR A 66 6.36 11.64 -10.10
N HIS A 67 5.16 11.99 -10.55
CA HIS A 67 4.64 11.61 -11.88
C HIS A 67 5.54 11.98 -13.06
N HIS A 68 6.39 13.00 -12.90
CA HIS A 68 7.34 13.43 -13.93
C HIS A 68 8.53 12.48 -14.08
N HIS A 69 8.75 11.59 -13.10
CA HIS A 69 9.81 10.60 -13.20
C HIS A 69 9.51 9.63 -14.36
N PRO A 70 10.48 9.35 -15.25
CA PRO A 70 10.24 8.54 -16.46
C PRO A 70 9.71 7.13 -16.14
N LYS A 71 9.98 6.62 -14.94
CA LYS A 71 9.53 5.31 -14.45
C LYS A 71 8.38 5.35 -13.44
N ALA A 72 7.73 6.50 -13.24
CA ALA A 72 6.69 6.64 -12.21
C ALA A 72 5.57 5.58 -12.37
N LYS A 73 5.11 5.37 -13.61
CA LYS A 73 4.08 4.36 -13.92
C LYS A 73 4.55 2.93 -13.66
N GLU A 74 5.81 2.62 -13.97
CA GLU A 74 6.39 1.29 -13.68
C GLU A 74 6.43 1.03 -12.17
N PHE A 75 6.81 2.04 -11.38
CA PHE A 75 6.80 1.94 -9.93
C PHE A 75 5.39 1.80 -9.36
N LEU A 76 4.41 2.56 -9.87
CA LEU A 76 3.01 2.41 -9.48
C LEU A 76 2.50 0.99 -9.73
N VAL A 77 2.71 0.45 -10.93
CA VAL A 77 2.30 -0.93 -11.28
C VAL A 77 2.94 -1.94 -10.34
N ARG A 78 4.22 -1.73 -9.99
CA ARG A 78 4.91 -2.59 -9.02
C ARG A 78 4.31 -2.47 -7.63
N ASP A 79 4.00 -1.26 -7.15
CA ASP A 79 3.40 -1.02 -5.84
C ASP A 79 2.03 -1.72 -5.74
N VAL A 80 1.17 -1.57 -6.75
CA VAL A 80 -0.12 -2.27 -6.83
C VAL A 80 0.08 -3.79 -6.92
N THR A 81 1.05 -4.27 -7.70
CA THR A 81 1.38 -5.70 -7.78
C THR A 81 1.77 -6.26 -6.41
N ARG A 82 2.55 -5.52 -5.62
CA ARG A 82 2.92 -5.94 -4.26
C ARG A 82 1.72 -6.03 -3.34
N LEU A 83 0.77 -5.09 -3.44
CA LEU A 83 -0.47 -5.14 -2.70
C LEU A 83 -1.34 -6.34 -3.09
N CYS A 84 -1.53 -6.60 -4.39
CA CYS A 84 -2.28 -7.77 -4.86
C CYS A 84 -1.62 -9.09 -4.41
N GLN A 85 -0.29 -9.19 -4.47
CA GLN A 85 0.45 -10.36 -3.97
C GLN A 85 0.24 -10.56 -2.46
N TRP A 86 0.26 -9.48 -1.68
CA TRP A 86 -0.03 -9.54 -0.26
C TRP A 86 -1.47 -10.02 -0.01
N ALA A 87 -2.45 -9.51 -0.75
CA ALA A 87 -3.86 -9.89 -0.65
C ALA A 87 -4.06 -11.39 -0.95
N GLN A 88 -3.50 -11.87 -2.06
CA GLN A 88 -3.58 -13.28 -2.47
C GLN A 88 -2.94 -14.23 -1.45
N ARG A 89 -1.79 -13.85 -0.85
CA ARG A 89 -1.18 -14.63 0.25
C ARG A 89 -2.07 -14.72 1.48
N ASN A 90 -2.98 -13.78 1.67
CA ASN A 90 -3.95 -13.74 2.77
C ASN A 90 -5.35 -14.22 2.35
N GLY A 91 -5.48 -14.91 1.21
CA GLY A 91 -6.74 -15.52 0.78
C GLY A 91 -7.75 -14.56 0.16
N VAL A 92 -7.33 -13.35 -0.22
CA VAL A 92 -8.18 -12.36 -0.88
C VAL A 92 -7.97 -12.46 -2.39
N GLU A 93 -9.07 -12.55 -3.14
CA GLU A 93 -9.05 -12.45 -4.59
C GLU A 93 -8.71 -11.00 -5.00
N ALA A 94 -7.63 -10.84 -5.75
CA ALA A 94 -7.16 -9.54 -6.21
C ALA A 94 -6.70 -9.64 -7.66
N ASP A 95 -7.45 -8.99 -8.56
CA ASP A 95 -7.07 -8.82 -9.95
C ASP A 95 -6.18 -7.58 -10.11
N LEU A 96 -5.02 -7.76 -10.77
CA LEU A 96 -4.04 -6.70 -10.92
C LEU A 96 -4.52 -5.59 -11.87
N ALA A 97 -5.22 -5.96 -12.95
CA ALA A 97 -5.67 -4.99 -13.93
C ALA A 97 -6.76 -4.10 -13.33
N GLU A 98 -7.76 -4.69 -12.68
CA GLU A 98 -8.82 -3.97 -11.96
C GLU A 98 -8.27 -3.11 -10.83
N SER A 99 -7.33 -3.65 -10.03
CA SER A 99 -6.71 -2.89 -8.94
C SER A 99 -5.89 -1.70 -9.45
N THR A 100 -5.15 -1.89 -10.55
CA THR A 100 -4.39 -0.80 -11.17
C THR A 100 -5.33 0.24 -11.75
N LEU A 101 -6.39 -0.20 -12.44
CA LEU A 101 -7.41 0.67 -13.00
C LEU A 101 -8.05 1.54 -11.92
N PHE A 102 -8.44 0.93 -10.80
CA PHE A 102 -9.00 1.63 -9.65
C PHE A 102 -8.05 2.72 -9.09
N VAL A 103 -6.74 2.50 -9.13
CA VAL A 103 -5.76 3.48 -8.62
C VAL A 103 -5.56 4.64 -9.60
N ILE A 104 -5.64 4.40 -10.92
CA ILE A 104 -5.38 5.41 -11.96
C ILE A 104 -6.61 6.17 -12.43
N GLU A 105 -7.81 5.65 -12.25
CA GLU A 105 -9.06 6.34 -12.63
C GLU A 105 -9.50 7.34 -11.55
N GLU A 106 -10.05 8.49 -11.96
CA GLU A 106 -10.64 9.52 -11.11
C GLU A 106 -12.07 9.19 -10.64
#